data_AF-R7YK08-F1
#
_entry.id   AF-R7YK08-F1
#
_cell.length_a   1.000
_cell.length_b   1.000
_cell.length_c   1.000
_cell.angle_alpha   90.00
_cell.angle_beta   90.00
_cell.angle_gamma   90.00
#
_symmetry.space_group_name_H-M   'P 1'
#
loop_
_entity.id
_entity.type
_entity.pdbx_description
1 polymer ?
#
loop_
_entity_poly.entity_id
_entity_poly.type
_entity_poly.pdbx_seq_one_letter_code
_entity_poly.pdbx_strand_id
1 'polypeptide(L)'
;MLYGQPNELYELALKTHERHSKQHGYEMHVLRRGITGGYWNKLAFLLKLVIQELEKPESERTDWIMYTDASTLLLNHLLPLHIFLPPSSPEFAHIHFLSSRSPTGTLNADVFFLHIDPWTVKFLIRAMAVPMIDQQVQLGHAMDATAMALVLNETEFRGAAMYQPAGWYHGVQTREGFSGHAGDLLVSLPAELMGERWRFLREWVERLGREGGRYGVSLRETNYPALIATFWERVRRARGVLRDAEEFAERERGDVNEELKRAIGRLKDAIVWMPESEDVLGEAEEACRRGMKAPPTMR
;
A
#
# COMPACT_ATOMS: atom_id res chain seq x y z
N MET A 1 -7.75 9.79 22.88
CA MET A 1 -8.91 9.12 22.25
C MET A 1 -8.90 9.49 20.78
N LEU A 2 -8.98 8.54 19.84
CA LEU A 2 -9.12 8.84 18.41
C LEU A 2 -10.56 9.29 18.08
N TYR A 3 -11.55 8.64 18.70
CA TYR A 3 -12.97 8.94 18.57
C TYR A 3 -13.47 9.68 19.81
N GLY A 4 -14.42 10.61 19.66
CA GLY A 4 -15.02 11.34 20.77
C GLY A 4 -14.60 12.81 20.84
N GLN A 5 -14.26 13.30 22.03
CA GLN A 5 -13.94 14.73 22.25
C GLN A 5 -12.79 15.19 21.36
N PRO A 6 -12.87 16.39 20.75
CA PRO A 6 -11.83 16.91 19.88
C PRO A 6 -10.46 16.94 20.56
N ASN A 7 -9.44 16.46 19.87
CA ASN A 7 -8.05 16.59 20.26
C ASN A 7 -7.39 17.61 19.34
N GLU A 8 -6.92 18.72 19.88
CA GLU A 8 -6.37 19.83 19.10
C GLU A 8 -5.22 19.42 18.18
N LEU A 9 -4.34 18.52 18.62
CA LEU A 9 -3.24 18.03 17.80
C LEU A 9 -3.73 17.20 16.61
N TYR A 10 -4.79 16.40 16.81
CA TYR A 10 -5.41 15.67 15.70
C TYR A 10 -6.12 16.60 14.73
N GLU A 11 -6.84 17.62 15.21
CA GLU A 11 -7.46 18.60 14.30
C GLU A 11 -6.42 19.38 13.49
N LEU A 12 -5.25 19.65 14.08
CA LEU A 12 -4.12 20.27 13.36
C LEU A 12 -3.53 19.32 12.31
N ALA A 13 -3.39 18.03 12.63
CA ALA A 13 -2.99 17.02 11.64
C ALA A 13 -4.01 16.93 10.49
N LEU A 14 -5.31 16.87 10.80
CA LEU A 14 -6.39 16.83 9.81
C LEU A 14 -6.37 18.04 8.88
N LYS A 15 -6.05 19.24 9.38
CA LYS A 15 -5.89 20.44 8.53
C LYS A 15 -4.82 20.29 7.46
N THR A 16 -3.77 19.49 7.69
CA THR A 16 -2.74 19.23 6.65
C THR A 16 -3.33 18.42 5.50
N HIS A 17 -4.16 17.42 5.81
CA HIS A 17 -4.89 16.60 4.83
C HIS A 17 -6.01 17.40 4.13
N GLU A 18 -6.76 18.22 4.86
CA GLU A 18 -7.80 19.08 4.28
C GLU A 18 -7.22 20.07 3.27
N ARG A 19 -6.06 20.67 3.57
CA ARG A 19 -5.39 21.60 2.65
C ARG A 19 -5.03 20.90 1.33
N HIS A 20 -4.42 19.73 1.41
CA HIS A 20 -4.05 18.95 0.24
C HIS A 20 -5.27 18.47 -0.54
N SER A 21 -6.29 17.95 0.15
CA SER A 21 -7.54 17.51 -0.46
C SER A 21 -8.21 18.65 -1.24
N LYS A 22 -8.31 19.84 -0.64
CA LYS A 22 -8.84 21.04 -1.33
C LYS A 22 -8.01 21.45 -2.54
N GLN A 23 -6.68 21.36 -2.44
CA GLN A 23 -5.78 21.76 -3.53
C GLN A 23 -5.93 20.85 -4.76
N HIS A 24 -6.12 19.55 -4.56
CA HIS A 24 -6.20 18.58 -5.65
C HIS A 24 -7.63 18.14 -5.99
N GLY A 25 -8.63 18.70 -5.31
CA GLY A 25 -10.05 18.38 -5.53
C GLY A 25 -10.48 17.01 -4.99
N TYR A 26 -9.78 16.47 -3.98
CA TYR A 26 -10.14 15.20 -3.36
C TYR A 26 -11.25 15.38 -2.30
N GLU A 27 -12.15 14.41 -2.25
CA GLU A 27 -13.10 14.28 -1.14
C GLU A 27 -12.39 13.70 0.09
N MET A 28 -12.66 14.27 1.26
CA MET A 28 -12.07 13.83 2.52
C MET A 28 -13.15 13.36 3.49
N HIS A 29 -13.05 12.09 3.90
CA HIS A 29 -13.94 11.50 4.89
C HIS A 29 -13.19 11.23 6.19
N VAL A 30 -13.76 11.67 7.32
CA VAL A 30 -13.18 11.46 8.65
C VAL A 30 -14.15 10.66 9.51
N LEU A 31 -13.68 9.53 10.05
CA LEU A 31 -14.45 8.78 11.03
C LEU A 31 -14.44 9.48 12.39
N ARG A 32 -15.46 10.30 12.65
CA ARG A 32 -15.57 11.09 13.90
C ARG A 32 -16.14 10.30 15.08
N ARG A 33 -16.88 9.22 14.82
CA ARG A 33 -17.52 8.37 15.83
C ARG A 33 -17.25 6.91 15.49
N GLY A 34 -16.91 6.11 16.50
CA GLY A 34 -16.72 4.68 16.32
C GLY A 34 -18.02 4.00 15.83
N ILE A 35 -17.88 3.14 14.83
CA ILE A 35 -18.94 2.28 14.30
C ILE A 35 -18.97 0.95 15.07
N THR A 36 -17.78 0.42 15.39
CA THR A 36 -17.59 -0.86 16.06
C THR A 36 -16.58 -0.72 17.22
N GLY A 37 -16.27 -1.82 17.90
CA GLY A 37 -15.26 -1.85 18.95
C GLY A 37 -13.83 -1.90 18.39
N GLY A 38 -12.96 -1.02 18.88
CA GLY A 38 -11.50 -1.13 18.73
C GLY A 38 -10.98 -1.03 17.28
N TYR A 39 -10.06 -1.93 16.93
CA TYR A 39 -9.30 -1.94 15.66
C TYR A 39 -10.16 -2.14 14.40
N TRP A 40 -11.39 -2.63 14.54
CA TRP A 40 -12.28 -2.93 13.41
C TRP A 40 -12.96 -1.71 12.80
N ASN A 41 -12.86 -0.54 13.45
CA ASN A 41 -13.46 0.70 12.96
C ASN A 41 -12.95 1.10 11.58
N LYS A 42 -11.64 0.92 11.33
CA LYS A 42 -11.01 1.20 10.02
C LYS A 42 -11.69 0.42 8.91
N LEU A 43 -11.76 -0.90 9.05
CA LEU A 43 -12.30 -1.79 8.02
C LEU A 43 -13.81 -1.57 7.82
N ALA A 44 -14.57 -1.37 8.90
CA ALA A 44 -16.01 -1.09 8.81
C ALA A 44 -16.29 0.25 8.11
N PHE A 45 -15.48 1.27 8.39
CA PHE A 45 -15.62 2.57 7.75
C PHE A 45 -15.26 2.54 6.27
N LEU A 46 -14.14 1.90 5.93
CA LEU A 46 -13.74 1.72 4.53
C LEU A 46 -14.78 0.90 3.75
N LEU A 47 -15.33 -0.16 4.35
CA LEU A 47 -16.37 -0.97 3.70
C LEU A 47 -17.60 -0.11 3.39
N LYS A 48 -18.03 0.73 4.33
CA LYS A 48 -19.12 1.68 4.10
C LYS A 48 -18.82 2.60 2.90
N LEU A 49 -17.64 3.24 2.87
CA LEU A 49 -17.28 4.16 1.79
C LEU A 49 -17.23 3.45 0.43
N VAL A 50 -16.63 2.26 0.38
CA VAL A 50 -16.55 1.47 -0.87
C VAL A 50 -17.94 1.11 -1.38
N ILE A 51 -18.85 0.67 -0.52
CA ILE A 51 -20.23 0.36 -0.92
C ILE A 51 -20.94 1.61 -1.45
N GLN A 52 -20.78 2.76 -0.78
CA GLN A 52 -21.39 4.02 -1.21
C GLN A 52 -20.88 4.47 -2.59
N GLU A 53 -19.59 4.31 -2.88
CA GLU A 53 -19.03 4.61 -4.21
C GLU A 53 -19.50 3.59 -5.28
N LEU A 54 -19.63 2.31 -4.91
CA LEU A 54 -20.14 1.27 -5.82
C LEU A 54 -21.61 1.47 -6.20
N GLU A 55 -22.41 2.13 -5.35
CA GLU A 55 -23.81 2.49 -5.65
C GLU A 55 -23.91 3.64 -6.68
N LYS A 56 -22.85 4.41 -6.89
CA LYS A 56 -22.82 5.48 -7.90
C LYS A 56 -22.63 4.92 -9.32
N PRO A 57 -23.13 5.63 -10.35
CA PRO A 57 -22.72 5.39 -11.74
C PRO A 57 -21.20 5.49 -11.89
N GLU A 58 -20.61 4.69 -12.78
CA GLU A 58 -19.16 4.63 -12.99
C GLU A 58 -18.55 6.02 -13.34
N SER A 59 -19.28 6.86 -14.07
CA SER A 59 -18.84 8.22 -14.43
C SER A 59 -18.78 9.21 -13.26
N GLU A 60 -19.42 8.90 -12.13
CA GLU A 60 -19.50 9.75 -10.94
C GLU A 60 -18.75 9.14 -9.74
N ARG A 61 -18.24 7.92 -9.92
CA ARG A 61 -17.61 7.12 -8.88
C ARG A 61 -16.16 7.55 -8.67
N THR A 62 -15.75 7.63 -7.41
CA THR A 62 -14.33 7.73 -7.06
C THR A 62 -13.60 6.44 -7.44
N ASP A 63 -12.49 6.54 -8.15
CA ASP A 63 -11.73 5.36 -8.57
C ASP A 63 -10.94 4.75 -7.39
N TRP A 64 -10.19 5.56 -6.65
CA TRP A 64 -9.35 5.09 -5.54
C TRP A 64 -9.56 5.88 -4.25
N ILE A 65 -9.51 5.17 -3.12
CA ILE A 65 -9.42 5.74 -1.78
C ILE A 65 -7.99 5.58 -1.28
N MET A 66 -7.36 6.67 -0.85
CA MET A 66 -6.19 6.60 0.03
C MET A 66 -6.66 6.61 1.48
N TYR A 67 -6.28 5.60 2.25
CA TYR A 67 -6.44 5.59 3.70
C TYR A 67 -5.18 6.17 4.36
N THR A 68 -5.38 6.95 5.41
CA THR A 68 -4.32 7.40 6.32
C THR A 68 -4.77 7.31 7.76
N ASP A 69 -3.93 6.79 8.65
CA ASP A 69 -4.20 6.79 10.10
C ASP A 69 -4.13 8.21 10.70
N ALA A 70 -4.78 8.42 11.84
CA ALA A 70 -4.73 9.67 12.59
C ALA A 70 -3.32 9.99 13.12
N SER A 71 -2.41 9.01 13.10
CA SER A 71 -0.99 9.19 13.41
C SER A 71 -0.16 9.74 12.25
N THR A 72 -0.77 10.21 11.16
CA THR A 72 -0.06 10.73 9.99
C THR A 72 -0.23 12.25 9.82
N LEU A 73 0.80 12.92 9.30
CA LEU A 73 0.68 14.30 8.80
C LEU A 73 1.13 14.38 7.35
N LEU A 74 0.42 15.19 6.58
CA LEU A 74 0.79 15.48 5.22
C LEU A 74 1.86 16.56 5.18
N LEU A 75 3.00 16.23 4.57
CA LEU A 75 4.17 17.10 4.45
C LEU A 75 4.14 17.88 3.12
N ASN A 76 4.06 17.16 2.01
CA ASN A 76 4.12 17.75 0.68
C ASN A 76 2.74 17.89 0.04
N HIS A 77 2.08 19.00 0.32
CA HIS A 77 0.76 19.33 -0.23
C HIS A 77 0.74 19.52 -1.77
N LEU A 78 1.89 19.62 -2.44
CA LEU A 78 1.97 19.85 -3.89
C LEU A 78 1.90 18.56 -4.72
N LEU A 79 2.04 17.39 -4.10
CA LEU A 79 2.01 16.11 -4.82
C LEU A 79 0.57 15.58 -4.96
N PRO A 80 0.08 15.36 -6.18
CA PRO A 80 -1.19 14.68 -6.36
C PRO A 80 -1.07 13.19 -6.03
N LEU A 81 -2.12 12.58 -5.47
CA LEU A 81 -2.11 11.17 -5.08
C LEU A 81 -2.07 10.22 -6.27
N HIS A 82 -2.67 10.63 -7.39
CA HIS A 82 -2.80 9.78 -8.58
C HIS A 82 -1.45 9.38 -9.20
N ILE A 83 -0.35 10.06 -8.84
CA ILE A 83 0.98 9.67 -9.33
C ILE A 83 1.38 8.30 -8.80
N PHE A 84 0.91 7.90 -7.62
CA PHE A 84 1.27 6.63 -6.98
C PHE A 84 0.38 5.47 -7.42
N LEU A 85 -0.69 5.73 -8.18
CA LEU A 85 -1.62 4.70 -8.64
C LEU A 85 -1.03 3.87 -9.78
N PRO A 86 -1.59 2.68 -10.05
CA PRO A 86 -1.17 1.89 -11.20
C PRO A 86 -1.48 2.61 -12.52
N PRO A 87 -0.69 2.37 -13.59
CA PRO A 87 -1.05 2.85 -14.91
C PRO A 87 -2.41 2.28 -15.33
N SER A 88 -3.22 3.09 -16.02
CA SER A 88 -4.56 2.69 -16.48
C SER A 88 -4.57 1.64 -17.60
N SER A 89 -3.41 1.07 -17.96
CA SER A 89 -3.34 0.02 -18.97
C SER A 89 -3.99 -1.27 -18.46
N PRO A 90 -4.69 -2.05 -19.31
CA PRO A 90 -5.42 -3.26 -18.89
C PRO A 90 -4.56 -4.29 -18.14
N GLU A 91 -3.25 -4.31 -18.40
CA GLU A 91 -2.30 -5.20 -17.73
C GLU A 91 -2.18 -4.97 -16.21
N PHE A 92 -2.59 -3.81 -15.70
CA PHE A 92 -2.59 -3.46 -14.28
C PHE A 92 -3.99 -3.33 -13.66
N ALA A 93 -5.06 -3.52 -14.44
CA ALA A 93 -6.45 -3.38 -13.99
C ALA A 93 -6.86 -4.35 -12.87
N HIS A 94 -6.11 -5.44 -12.69
CA HIS A 94 -6.31 -6.44 -11.64
C HIS A 94 -5.77 -6.01 -10.26
N ILE A 95 -5.08 -4.87 -10.18
CA ILE A 95 -4.55 -4.35 -8.91
C ILE A 95 -5.66 -3.57 -8.22
N HIS A 96 -5.98 -3.97 -7.00
CA HIS A 96 -7.04 -3.36 -6.19
C HIS A 96 -6.54 -2.86 -4.82
N PHE A 97 -5.32 -3.22 -4.43
CA PHE A 97 -4.71 -2.81 -3.17
C PHE A 97 -3.25 -2.41 -3.38
N LEU A 98 -2.90 -1.19 -2.96
CA LEU A 98 -1.51 -0.73 -2.92
C LEU A 98 -1.13 -0.38 -1.48
N SER A 99 0.00 -0.87 -1.01
CA SER A 99 0.58 -0.42 0.26
C SER A 99 2.09 -0.43 0.19
N SER A 100 2.76 -0.06 1.26
CA SER A 100 4.19 -0.29 1.43
C SER A 100 4.45 -1.35 2.50
N ARG A 101 5.72 -1.71 2.67
CA ARG A 101 6.14 -2.53 3.81
C ARG A 101 6.68 -1.65 4.92
N SER A 102 6.46 -2.09 6.15
CA SER A 102 7.20 -1.58 7.28
C SER A 102 8.69 -1.98 7.18
N PRO A 103 9.59 -1.34 7.94
CA PRO A 103 10.99 -1.79 8.02
C PRO A 103 11.16 -3.24 8.48
N THR A 104 10.17 -3.82 9.17
CA THR A 104 10.17 -5.24 9.59
C THR A 104 9.59 -6.18 8.53
N GLY A 105 9.26 -5.67 7.33
CA GLY A 105 8.77 -6.44 6.20
C GLY A 105 7.26 -6.73 6.22
N THR A 106 6.54 -6.26 7.24
CA THR A 106 5.09 -6.46 7.40
C THR A 106 4.28 -5.44 6.59
N LEU A 107 2.99 -5.73 6.38
CA LEU A 107 2.06 -4.80 5.74
C LEU A 107 2.04 -3.45 6.47
N ASN A 108 2.19 -2.37 5.73
CA ASN A 108 1.79 -1.05 6.22
C ASN A 108 0.26 -0.92 6.17
N ALA A 109 -0.36 -0.73 7.32
CA ALA A 109 -1.81 -0.49 7.42
C ALA A 109 -2.15 0.92 7.94
N ASP A 110 -1.14 1.79 8.01
CA ASP A 110 -1.28 3.20 8.39
C ASP A 110 -1.54 4.05 7.15
N VAL A 111 -0.96 3.68 6.00
CA VAL A 111 -1.18 4.32 4.70
C VAL A 111 -1.23 3.28 3.58
N PHE A 112 -2.34 3.27 2.83
CA PHE A 112 -2.54 2.39 1.69
C PHE A 112 -3.62 2.94 0.75
N PHE A 113 -3.72 2.40 -0.46
CA PHE A 113 -4.74 2.72 -1.45
C PHE A 113 -5.64 1.52 -1.72
N LEU A 114 -6.93 1.79 -1.86
CA LEU A 114 -7.98 0.83 -2.23
C LEU A 114 -8.67 1.28 -3.51
N HIS A 115 -8.73 0.39 -4.49
CA HIS A 115 -9.56 0.57 -5.68
C HIS A 115 -11.03 0.33 -5.31
N ILE A 116 -11.95 1.13 -5.83
CA ILE A 116 -13.39 0.90 -5.65
C ILE A 116 -13.85 -0.23 -6.58
N ASP A 117 -13.84 -1.45 -6.05
CA ASP A 117 -14.19 -2.67 -6.78
C ASP A 117 -14.90 -3.69 -5.87
N PRO A 118 -15.78 -4.57 -6.40
CA PRO A 118 -16.33 -5.69 -5.64
C PRO A 118 -15.28 -6.58 -4.94
N TRP A 119 -14.08 -6.70 -5.49
CA TRP A 119 -12.93 -7.34 -4.84
C TRP A 119 -12.63 -6.71 -3.48
N THR A 120 -12.63 -5.37 -3.40
CA THR A 120 -12.33 -4.64 -2.16
C THR A 120 -13.39 -4.90 -1.10
N VAL A 121 -14.67 -5.02 -1.50
CA VAL A 121 -15.75 -5.42 -0.59
C VAL A 121 -15.49 -6.79 0.02
N LYS A 122 -15.17 -7.78 -0.82
CA LYS A 122 -14.83 -9.14 -0.35
C LYS A 122 -13.63 -9.14 0.58
N PHE A 123 -12.58 -8.42 0.22
CA PHE A 123 -11.37 -8.28 1.01
C PHE A 123 -11.66 -7.73 2.41
N LEU A 124 -12.37 -6.60 2.49
CA LEU A 124 -12.67 -5.94 3.78
C LEU A 124 -13.57 -6.82 4.67
N ILE A 125 -14.58 -7.49 4.09
CA ILE A 125 -15.43 -8.44 4.83
C ILE A 125 -14.59 -9.61 5.33
N ARG A 126 -13.76 -10.20 4.47
CA ARG A 126 -12.90 -11.34 4.82
C ARG A 126 -11.92 -10.98 5.95
N ALA A 127 -11.29 -9.81 5.89
CA ALA A 127 -10.38 -9.30 6.93
C ALA A 127 -11.09 -9.09 8.28
N MET A 128 -12.30 -8.54 8.29
CA MET A 128 -13.09 -8.41 9.53
C MET A 128 -13.57 -9.75 10.08
N ALA A 129 -13.77 -10.75 9.22
CA ALA A 129 -14.25 -12.07 9.62
C ALA A 129 -13.15 -12.99 10.18
N VAL A 130 -11.86 -12.65 10.02
CA VAL A 130 -10.71 -13.44 10.52
C VAL A 130 -10.89 -13.91 11.97
N PRO A 131 -11.11 -13.04 12.98
CA PRO A 131 -11.27 -13.48 14.37
C PRO A 131 -12.56 -14.28 14.63
N MET A 132 -13.54 -14.21 13.74
CA MET A 132 -14.79 -14.96 13.85
C MET A 132 -14.64 -16.39 13.33
N ILE A 133 -13.76 -16.58 12.34
CA ILE A 133 -13.54 -17.85 11.65
C ILE A 133 -12.48 -18.68 12.37
N ASP A 134 -11.42 -18.03 12.87
CA ASP A 134 -10.42 -18.67 13.70
C ASP A 134 -10.34 -17.94 15.05
N GLN A 135 -10.86 -18.56 16.10
CA GLN A 135 -10.84 -17.98 17.45
C GLN A 135 -9.46 -18.10 18.13
N GLN A 136 -8.54 -18.90 17.57
CA GLN A 136 -7.18 -19.09 18.10
C GLN A 136 -6.15 -18.20 17.39
N VAL A 137 -6.57 -17.45 16.37
CA VAL A 137 -5.70 -16.57 15.59
C VAL A 137 -5.04 -15.51 16.48
N GLN A 138 -3.71 -15.43 16.39
CA GLN A 138 -2.93 -14.46 17.13
C GLN A 138 -2.75 -13.18 16.30
N LEU A 139 -3.56 -12.17 16.58
CA LEU A 139 -3.53 -10.90 15.82
C LEU A 139 -2.59 -9.84 16.40
N GLY A 140 -2.11 -10.02 17.63
CA GLY A 140 -1.20 -9.09 18.30
C GLY A 140 -1.82 -7.72 18.58
N HIS A 141 -0.97 -6.68 18.63
CA HIS A 141 -1.39 -5.31 18.99
C HIS A 141 -2.00 -4.52 17.83
N ALA A 142 -1.66 -4.85 16.57
CA ALA A 142 -2.21 -4.21 15.37
C ALA A 142 -3.19 -5.17 14.69
N MET A 143 -4.29 -5.48 15.37
CA MET A 143 -5.13 -6.63 15.03
C MET A 143 -5.71 -6.57 13.60
N ASP A 144 -6.13 -5.38 13.20
CA ASP A 144 -6.63 -5.07 11.86
C ASP A 144 -5.54 -5.21 10.79
N ALA A 145 -4.35 -4.67 11.03
CA ALA A 145 -3.21 -4.79 10.11
C ALA A 145 -2.81 -6.26 9.91
N THR A 146 -2.74 -7.05 11.00
CA THR A 146 -2.42 -8.47 10.94
C THR A 146 -3.51 -9.24 10.19
N ALA A 147 -4.79 -8.95 10.46
CA ALA A 147 -5.90 -9.60 9.75
C ALA A 147 -5.89 -9.29 8.24
N MET A 148 -5.64 -8.03 7.86
CA MET A 148 -5.46 -7.65 6.46
C MET A 148 -4.29 -8.41 5.83
N ALA A 149 -3.14 -8.48 6.49
CA ALA A 149 -1.97 -9.17 5.96
C ALA A 149 -2.21 -10.67 5.75
N LEU A 150 -2.92 -11.33 6.68
CA LEU A 150 -3.31 -12.73 6.54
C LEU A 150 -4.19 -12.94 5.31
N VAL A 151 -5.20 -12.10 5.13
CA VAL A 151 -6.13 -12.21 3.99
C VAL A 151 -5.44 -11.89 2.66
N LEU A 152 -4.60 -10.85 2.60
CA LEU A 152 -3.82 -10.53 1.40
C LEU A 152 -2.82 -11.64 1.03
N ASN A 153 -2.51 -12.56 1.95
CA ASN A 153 -1.67 -13.71 1.67
C ASN A 153 -2.44 -14.92 1.13
N GLU A 154 -3.78 -14.93 1.22
CA GLU A 154 -4.64 -15.98 0.66
C GLU A 154 -4.64 -15.93 -0.88
N THR A 155 -4.76 -17.09 -1.53
CA THR A 155 -4.70 -17.23 -2.99
C THR A 155 -5.72 -16.35 -3.72
N GLU A 156 -6.90 -16.13 -3.16
CA GLU A 156 -7.96 -15.29 -3.77
C GLU A 156 -7.59 -13.81 -3.82
N PHE A 157 -6.82 -13.30 -2.85
CA PHE A 157 -6.54 -11.86 -2.71
C PHE A 157 -5.12 -11.48 -3.12
N ARG A 158 -4.16 -12.39 -2.97
CA ARG A 158 -2.73 -12.14 -3.19
C ARG A 158 -2.41 -11.51 -4.53
N GLY A 159 -3.03 -11.96 -5.61
CA GLY A 159 -2.74 -11.48 -6.97
C GLY A 159 -3.16 -10.03 -7.25
N ALA A 160 -4.04 -9.46 -6.42
CA ALA A 160 -4.59 -8.10 -6.58
C ALA A 160 -3.92 -7.06 -5.68
N ALA A 161 -2.97 -7.48 -4.84
CA ALA A 161 -2.23 -6.62 -3.94
C ALA A 161 -0.83 -6.36 -4.48
N MET A 162 -0.33 -5.14 -4.29
CA MET A 162 1.04 -4.80 -4.65
C MET A 162 1.67 -3.88 -3.61
N TYR A 163 2.97 -4.07 -3.38
CA TYR A 163 3.75 -3.26 -2.45
C TYR A 163 4.62 -2.26 -3.22
N GLN A 164 4.63 -1.00 -2.78
CA GLN A 164 5.43 0.06 -3.38
C GLN A 164 6.51 0.54 -2.38
N PRO A 165 7.56 1.22 -2.85
CA PRO A 165 8.58 1.78 -1.98
C PRO A 165 7.97 2.67 -0.88
N ALA A 166 8.25 2.36 0.39
CA ALA A 166 7.70 3.11 1.53
C ALA A 166 8.07 4.61 1.47
N GLY A 167 9.26 4.95 0.96
CA GLY A 167 9.70 6.36 0.83
C GLY A 167 8.84 7.22 -0.10
N TRP A 168 7.89 6.65 -0.85
CA TRP A 168 7.00 7.44 -1.70
C TRP A 168 5.92 8.18 -0.91
N TYR A 169 5.33 7.49 0.07
CA TYR A 169 4.19 8.02 0.81
C TYR A 169 4.12 7.49 2.24
N HIS A 170 5.23 7.03 2.80
CA HIS A 170 5.30 6.52 4.17
C HIS A 170 6.69 6.80 4.78
N GLY A 171 6.97 8.08 5.05
CA GLY A 171 8.09 8.45 5.91
C GLY A 171 7.74 8.16 7.38
N VAL A 172 8.70 7.66 8.17
CA VAL A 172 8.46 7.27 9.57
C VAL A 172 9.24 8.18 10.51
N GLN A 173 8.57 8.67 11.56
CA GLN A 173 9.25 9.26 12.71
C GLN A 173 9.66 8.15 13.69
N THR A 174 10.96 8.06 13.99
CA THR A 174 11.50 7.22 15.07
C THR A 174 12.05 8.09 16.20
N ARG A 175 12.60 7.50 17.26
CA ARG A 175 13.28 8.27 18.32
C ARG A 175 14.60 8.89 17.82
N GLU A 176 15.22 8.22 16.86
CA GLU A 176 16.51 8.58 16.26
C GLU A 176 16.37 9.67 15.19
N GLY A 177 15.20 9.78 14.56
CA GLY A 177 14.95 10.82 13.57
C GLY A 177 13.79 10.52 12.64
N PHE A 178 13.62 11.41 11.66
CA PHE A 178 12.70 11.18 10.55
C PHE A 178 13.42 10.40 9.44
N SER A 179 12.83 9.31 8.98
CA SER A 179 13.42 8.46 7.93
C SER A 179 13.24 9.01 6.51
N GLY A 180 12.40 10.02 6.35
CA GLY A 180 12.09 10.63 5.07
C GLY A 180 12.89 11.90 4.79
N HIS A 181 12.54 12.56 3.68
CA HIS A 181 13.23 13.74 3.18
C HIS A 181 12.24 14.86 2.82
N ALA A 182 12.78 16.04 2.50
CA ALA A 182 11.97 17.08 1.88
C ALA A 182 11.42 16.58 0.53
N GLY A 183 10.13 16.80 0.29
CA GLY A 183 9.45 16.29 -0.89
C GLY A 183 8.60 15.04 -0.65
N ASP A 184 8.84 14.29 0.43
CA ASP A 184 8.00 13.13 0.78
C ASP A 184 6.56 13.54 1.07
N LEU A 185 5.59 12.69 0.71
CA LEU A 185 4.17 13.02 0.85
C LEU A 185 3.77 13.21 2.31
N LEU A 186 4.18 12.31 3.20
CA LEU A 186 3.70 12.26 4.57
C LEU A 186 4.71 11.68 5.56
N VAL A 187 4.49 12.00 6.84
CA VAL A 187 5.15 11.38 7.98
C VAL A 187 4.13 10.61 8.82
N SER A 188 4.50 9.41 9.22
CA SER A 188 3.73 8.54 10.11
C SER A 188 4.43 8.45 11.47
N LEU A 189 3.64 8.51 12.54
CA LEU A 189 4.09 8.40 13.91
C LEU A 189 3.57 7.09 14.53
N PRO A 190 4.31 5.99 14.37
CA PRO A 190 3.77 4.66 14.59
C PRO A 190 3.58 4.37 16.10
N ALA A 191 2.86 3.30 16.41
CA ALA A 191 2.41 3.00 17.78
C ALA A 191 3.57 2.75 18.76
N GLU A 192 4.74 2.35 18.26
CA GLU A 192 5.98 2.08 19.01
C GLU A 192 6.54 3.33 19.69
N LEU A 193 6.16 4.53 19.25
CA LEU A 193 6.48 5.78 19.92
C LEU A 193 5.70 5.97 21.23
N MET A 194 4.63 5.19 21.45
CA MET A 194 3.79 5.24 22.64
C MET A 194 3.40 6.70 23.01
N GLY A 195 3.58 7.12 24.25
CA GLY A 195 3.26 8.48 24.71
C GLY A 195 4.05 9.59 24.02
N GLU A 196 5.25 9.31 23.50
CA GLU A 196 6.07 10.30 22.78
C GLU A 196 5.47 10.68 21.43
N ARG A 197 4.57 9.85 20.88
CA ARG A 197 3.81 10.15 19.66
C ARG A 197 3.18 11.55 19.71
N TRP A 198 2.64 11.93 20.86
CA TRP A 198 2.00 13.24 21.05
C TRP A 198 2.99 14.39 21.05
N ARG A 199 4.17 14.18 21.63
CA ARG A 199 5.26 15.16 21.61
C ARG A 199 5.71 15.40 20.17
N PHE A 200 6.03 14.33 19.45
CA PHE A 200 6.44 14.42 18.05
C PHE A 200 5.35 14.99 17.13
N LEU A 201 4.08 14.64 17.36
CA LEU A 201 2.96 15.22 16.60
C LEU A 201 2.92 16.74 16.74
N ARG A 202 3.07 17.25 17.97
CA ARG A 202 3.15 18.69 18.25
C ARG A 202 4.35 19.32 17.54
N GLU A 203 5.53 18.72 17.66
CA GLU A 203 6.76 19.21 17.01
C GLU A 203 6.61 19.30 15.49
N TRP A 204 5.98 18.29 14.87
CA TRP A 204 5.70 18.29 13.43
C TRP A 204 4.71 19.38 13.03
N VAL A 205 3.62 19.56 13.77
CA VAL A 205 2.66 20.64 13.51
C VAL A 205 3.33 22.01 13.60
N GLU A 206 4.14 22.24 14.64
CA GLU A 206 4.88 23.50 14.81
C GLU A 206 5.94 23.70 13.73
N ARG A 207 6.60 22.62 13.29
CA ARG A 207 7.57 22.64 12.19
C ARG A 207 6.88 22.98 10.87
N LEU A 208 5.74 22.37 10.56
CA LEU A 208 4.98 22.67 9.35
C LEU A 208 4.41 24.10 9.37
N GLY A 209 4.07 24.63 10.54
CA GLY A 209 3.66 26.03 10.70
C GLY A 209 4.78 27.03 10.36
N ARG A 210 6.03 26.73 10.76
CA ARG A 210 7.19 27.62 10.55
C ARG A 210 7.89 27.42 9.20
N GLU A 211 8.00 26.17 8.76
CA GLU A 211 8.83 25.74 7.62
C GLU A 211 8.01 24.95 6.59
N GLY A 212 6.68 25.07 6.56
CA GLY A 212 5.82 24.26 5.68
C GLY A 212 6.19 24.33 4.19
N GLY A 213 6.74 25.45 3.73
CA GLY A 213 7.24 25.59 2.35
C GLY A 213 8.45 24.69 2.04
N ARG A 214 9.24 24.30 3.05
CA ARG A 214 10.43 23.46 2.88
C ARG A 214 10.11 22.03 2.45
N TYR A 215 8.98 21.51 2.91
CA TYR A 215 8.53 20.16 2.58
C TYR A 215 7.70 20.10 1.29
N GLY A 216 7.15 21.25 0.86
CA GLY A 216 6.41 21.37 -0.39
C GLY A 216 7.33 21.47 -1.59
N VAL A 217 7.68 20.32 -2.18
CA VAL A 217 8.47 20.25 -3.42
C VAL A 217 7.53 19.92 -4.58
N SER A 218 7.57 20.69 -5.67
CA SER A 218 6.66 20.43 -6.79
C SER A 218 6.99 19.12 -7.48
N LEU A 219 5.99 18.45 -8.08
CA LEU A 219 6.19 17.16 -8.75
C LEU A 219 7.33 17.19 -9.79
N ARG A 220 7.51 18.30 -10.50
CA ARG A 220 8.56 18.48 -11.52
C ARG A 220 9.96 18.56 -10.93
N GLU A 221 10.09 18.99 -9.68
CA GLU A 221 11.36 19.10 -8.97
C GLU A 221 11.69 17.82 -8.18
N THR A 222 10.71 16.94 -8.01
CA THR A 222 10.93 15.61 -7.43
C THR A 222 11.41 14.60 -8.46
N ASN A 223 12.02 13.51 -7.99
CA ASN A 223 12.35 12.35 -8.82
C ASN A 223 11.17 11.38 -9.02
N TYR A 224 10.00 11.65 -8.43
CA TYR A 224 8.86 10.73 -8.47
C TYR A 224 8.45 10.30 -9.88
N PRO A 225 8.33 11.20 -10.88
CA PRO A 225 7.94 10.78 -12.23
C PRO A 225 8.87 9.69 -12.80
N ALA A 226 10.18 9.85 -12.64
CA ALA A 226 11.17 8.89 -13.14
C ALA A 226 11.19 7.60 -12.30
N LEU A 227 11.09 7.70 -10.97
CA LEU A 227 11.07 6.55 -10.06
C LEU A 227 9.84 5.68 -10.29
N ILE A 228 8.67 6.29 -10.42
CA ILE A 228 7.39 5.61 -10.62
C ILE A 228 7.33 4.96 -12.00
N ALA A 229 7.77 5.67 -13.05
CA ALA A 229 7.86 5.08 -14.39
C ALA A 229 8.80 3.87 -14.41
N THR A 230 10.00 4.00 -13.83
CA THR A 230 10.97 2.91 -13.73
C THR A 230 10.39 1.70 -12.98
N PHE A 231 9.69 1.94 -11.86
CA PHE A 231 9.05 0.87 -11.09
C PHE A 231 8.02 0.12 -11.93
N TRP A 232 7.08 0.82 -12.58
CA TRP A 232 6.03 0.17 -13.36
C TRP A 232 6.57 -0.54 -14.61
N GLU A 233 7.60 0.01 -15.28
CA GLU A 233 8.29 -0.68 -16.37
C GLU A 233 8.96 -1.97 -15.90
N ARG A 234 9.60 -1.94 -14.73
CA ARG A 234 10.21 -3.13 -14.13
C ARG A 234 9.15 -4.20 -13.85
N VAL A 235 8.04 -3.83 -13.22
CA VAL A 235 6.92 -4.75 -12.95
C VAL A 235 6.37 -5.32 -14.25
N ARG A 236 6.14 -4.48 -15.27
CA ARG A 236 5.68 -4.93 -16.60
C ARG A 236 6.64 -5.96 -17.20
N ARG A 237 7.94 -5.68 -17.19
CA ARG A 237 8.97 -6.59 -17.71
C ARG A 237 8.97 -7.92 -16.97
N ALA A 238 8.94 -7.90 -15.63
CA ALA A 238 8.90 -9.10 -14.82
C ALA A 238 7.66 -9.96 -15.11
N ARG A 239 6.49 -9.34 -15.25
CA ARG A 239 5.26 -10.04 -15.67
C ARG A 239 5.35 -10.63 -17.07
N GLY A 240 6.01 -9.94 -18.00
CA GLY A 240 6.32 -10.48 -19.32
C GLY A 240 7.15 -11.75 -19.24
N VAL A 241 8.23 -11.75 -18.45
CA VAL A 241 9.07 -12.94 -18.21
C VAL A 241 8.28 -14.07 -17.57
N LEU A 242 7.42 -13.76 -16.60
CA LEU A 242 6.58 -14.75 -15.95
C LEU A 242 5.65 -15.43 -16.96
N ARG A 243 4.94 -14.64 -17.78
CA ARG A 243 4.05 -15.16 -18.82
C ARG A 243 4.80 -16.05 -19.80
N ASP A 244 5.94 -15.58 -20.31
CA ASP A 244 6.76 -16.36 -21.25
C ASP A 244 7.22 -17.70 -20.63
N ALA A 245 7.56 -17.70 -19.33
CA ALA A 245 7.97 -18.90 -18.60
C ALA A 245 6.81 -19.87 -18.35
N GLU A 246 5.61 -19.37 -18.04
CA GLU A 246 4.41 -20.18 -17.90
C GLU A 246 3.99 -20.81 -19.23
N GLU A 247 3.96 -20.03 -20.32
CA GLU A 247 3.67 -20.52 -21.67
C GLU A 247 4.71 -21.56 -22.13
N PHE A 248 5.99 -21.36 -21.79
CA PHE A 248 7.02 -22.36 -22.02
C PHE A 248 6.74 -23.67 -21.25
N ALA A 249 6.45 -23.58 -19.96
CA ALA A 249 6.15 -24.74 -19.13
C ALA A 249 4.90 -25.52 -19.60
N GLU A 250 3.88 -24.80 -20.08
CA GLU A 250 2.67 -25.41 -20.67
C GLU A 250 2.96 -26.13 -21.98
N ARG A 251 3.76 -25.54 -22.88
CA ARG A 251 4.15 -26.17 -24.17
C ARG A 251 4.93 -27.46 -23.96
N GLU A 252 5.82 -27.48 -22.98
CA GLU A 252 6.60 -28.67 -22.58
C GLU A 252 5.76 -29.66 -21.73
N ARG A 253 4.45 -29.43 -21.59
CA ARG A 253 3.51 -30.27 -20.82
C ARG A 253 3.97 -30.53 -19.38
N GLY A 254 4.68 -29.58 -18.78
CA GLY A 254 5.21 -29.70 -17.42
C GLY A 254 6.46 -30.59 -17.28
N ASP A 255 7.05 -31.09 -18.38
CA ASP A 255 8.34 -31.80 -18.38
C ASP A 255 9.54 -30.83 -18.35
N VAL A 256 9.30 -29.62 -17.85
CA VAL A 256 10.33 -28.66 -17.50
C VAL A 256 11.02 -29.06 -16.20
N ASN A 257 12.30 -28.71 -16.08
CA ASN A 257 13.06 -29.03 -14.89
C ASN A 257 12.45 -28.38 -13.63
N GLU A 258 12.71 -28.99 -12.46
CA GLU A 258 12.22 -28.48 -11.17
C GLU A 258 12.77 -27.08 -10.84
N GLU A 259 13.91 -26.72 -11.42
CA GLU A 259 14.51 -25.39 -11.27
C GLU A 259 13.63 -24.29 -11.87
N LEU A 260 13.07 -24.51 -13.08
CA LEU A 260 12.17 -23.55 -13.72
C LEU A 260 10.86 -23.41 -12.94
N LYS A 261 10.28 -24.51 -12.44
CA LYS A 261 9.06 -24.44 -11.60
C LYS A 261 9.30 -23.60 -10.35
N ARG A 262 10.43 -23.80 -9.67
CA ARG A 262 10.84 -22.98 -8.51
C ARG A 262 11.11 -21.53 -8.91
N ALA A 263 11.71 -21.29 -10.06
CA ALA A 263 11.96 -19.94 -10.57
C ALA A 263 10.64 -19.19 -10.85
N ILE A 264 9.67 -19.84 -11.51
CA ILE A 264 8.32 -19.30 -11.75
C ILE A 264 7.66 -18.94 -10.42
N GLY A 265 7.68 -19.83 -9.43
CA GLY A 265 7.14 -19.57 -8.10
C GLY A 265 7.80 -18.35 -7.43
N ARG A 266 9.13 -18.29 -7.44
CA ARG A 266 9.88 -17.14 -6.89
C ARG A 266 9.56 -15.83 -7.61
N LEU A 267 9.41 -15.85 -8.93
CA LEU A 267 9.07 -14.65 -9.70
C LEU A 267 7.64 -14.18 -9.42
N LYS A 268 6.67 -15.10 -9.29
CA LYS A 268 5.31 -14.78 -8.83
C LYS A 268 5.33 -14.08 -7.48
N ASP A 269 6.08 -14.65 -6.53
CA ASP A 269 6.22 -14.08 -5.20
C ASP A 269 6.94 -12.73 -5.22
N ALA A 270 8.00 -12.58 -6.01
CA ALA A 270 8.73 -11.32 -6.13
C ALA A 270 7.87 -10.20 -6.73
N ILE A 271 7.07 -10.49 -7.78
CA ILE A 271 6.18 -9.50 -8.41
C ILE A 271 5.12 -8.98 -7.44
N VAL A 272 4.57 -9.87 -6.61
CA VAL A 272 3.51 -9.48 -5.66
C VAL A 272 4.11 -8.87 -4.40
N TRP A 273 5.09 -9.54 -3.80
CA TRP A 273 5.58 -9.21 -2.46
C TRP A 273 6.77 -8.28 -2.47
N MET A 274 7.71 -8.41 -3.39
CA MET A 274 8.93 -7.61 -3.37
C MET A 274 9.18 -6.84 -4.67
N PRO A 275 8.16 -6.27 -5.36
CA PRO A 275 8.38 -5.58 -6.62
C PRO A 275 9.20 -4.29 -6.46
N GLU A 276 9.27 -3.75 -5.24
CA GLU A 276 10.12 -2.62 -4.87
C GLU A 276 11.61 -2.98 -4.79
N SER A 277 11.95 -4.25 -4.53
CA SER A 277 13.33 -4.73 -4.44
C SER A 277 13.88 -5.07 -5.82
N GLU A 278 14.80 -4.24 -6.32
CA GLU A 278 15.39 -4.46 -7.65
C GLU A 278 16.17 -5.76 -7.72
N ASP A 279 16.93 -6.07 -6.67
CA ASP A 279 17.77 -7.27 -6.58
C ASP A 279 16.90 -8.54 -6.58
N VAL A 280 15.89 -8.61 -5.69
CA VAL A 280 15.04 -9.80 -5.58
C VAL A 280 14.26 -10.05 -6.86
N LEU A 281 13.71 -8.99 -7.46
CA LEU A 281 12.96 -9.13 -8.70
C LEU A 281 13.88 -9.47 -9.88
N GLY A 282 15.04 -8.83 -9.97
CA GLY A 282 16.05 -9.10 -11.01
C GLY A 282 16.59 -10.53 -10.95
N GLU A 283 16.96 -11.01 -9.77
CA GLU A 283 17.41 -12.39 -9.57
C GLU A 283 16.35 -13.42 -9.96
N ALA A 284 15.08 -13.15 -9.62
CA ALA A 284 13.96 -14.02 -9.98
C ALA A 284 13.68 -14.02 -11.50
N GLU A 285 13.76 -12.86 -12.16
CA GLU A 285 13.66 -12.73 -13.62
C GLU A 285 14.76 -13.56 -14.31
N GLU A 286 16.01 -13.39 -13.88
CA GLU A 286 17.14 -14.13 -14.45
C GLU A 286 17.03 -15.63 -14.25
N ALA A 287 16.59 -16.07 -13.06
CA ALA A 287 16.37 -17.48 -12.79
C ALA A 287 15.35 -18.10 -13.76
N CYS A 288 14.25 -17.39 -14.06
CA CYS A 288 13.28 -17.86 -15.05
C CYS A 288 13.88 -17.92 -16.46
N ARG A 289 14.62 -16.89 -16.87
CA ARG A 289 15.28 -16.84 -18.18
C ARG A 289 16.33 -17.95 -18.35
N ARG A 290 17.07 -18.30 -17.28
CA ARG A 290 18.01 -19.43 -17.28
C ARG A 290 17.26 -20.76 -17.38
N GLY A 291 16.20 -20.94 -16.58
CA GLY A 291 15.40 -22.17 -16.58
C GLY A 291 14.77 -22.49 -17.94
N MET A 292 14.28 -21.48 -18.67
CA MET A 292 13.75 -21.67 -20.03
C MET A 292 14.80 -22.06 -21.08
N LYS A 293 16.10 -21.82 -20.81
CA LYS A 293 17.21 -22.17 -21.71
C LYS A 293 17.89 -23.48 -21.34
N ALA A 294 17.59 -24.04 -20.17
CA ALA A 294 18.20 -25.28 -19.70
C ALA A 294 17.62 -26.47 -20.48
N PRO A 295 18.44 -27.48 -20.84
CA PRO A 295 17.94 -28.69 -21.47
C PRO A 295 16.95 -29.42 -20.55
N PRO A 296 15.96 -30.16 -21.11
CA PRO A 296 15.06 -30.99 -20.32
C PRO A 296 15.85 -31.95 -19.45
N THR A 297 15.36 -32.23 -18.24
CA THR A 297 16.02 -33.21 -17.36
C THR A 297 15.85 -34.57 -18.02
N MET A 298 16.92 -35.16 -18.54
CA MET A 298 16.89 -36.54 -19.07
C MET A 298 16.41 -37.46 -17.94
N ARG A 299 15.24 -38.06 -18.11
CA ARG A 299 14.73 -39.16 -17.28
C ARG A 299 15.45 -40.45 -17.60
#